data_AF-A0A924HWT8-F1
#
_entry.id   AF-A0A924HWT8-F1
#
_cell.length_a   1.000
_cell.length_b   1.000
_cell.length_c   1.000
_cell.angle_alpha   90.00
_cell.angle_beta   90.00
_cell.angle_gamma   90.00
#
_symmetry.space_group_name_H-M   'P 1'
#
loop_
_entity.id
_entity.type
_entity.pdbx_description
1 polymer ?
#
loop_
_entity_poly.entity_id
_entity_poly.type
_entity_poly.pdbx_seq_one_letter_code
_entity_poly.pdbx_strand_id
1 'polypeptide(L)'
;MPSLIRNSEKRFHKQLEKAEVRHAAALELGRVSLPIAEGKLAIMHSFGTTINSQYSPEDQKRIFKQEAEMVAASEFASQYADTQILPVANGMDMDFMLMDREVAGMVLVGHGTIAAFRMNEGKYYNWQNAERASKELKLGHFVQRTCGQFTVPQPVPLGTFVVADRRNCIAPVGIPIDDANPDESLFTAVYENEHVGAADILVLREKFYKPQAMEPSDEIATD
;
A
#
# COMPACT_ATOMS: atom_id res chain seq x y z
N MET A 1 -13.35 -28.47 6.19
CA MET A 1 -12.39 -27.33 6.14
C MET A 1 -11.51 -27.27 4.88
N PRO A 2 -11.05 -28.37 4.24
CA PRO A 2 -10.19 -28.30 3.04
C PRO A 2 -10.85 -27.65 1.80
N SER A 3 -12.17 -27.76 1.66
CA SER A 3 -12.93 -27.23 0.52
C SER A 3 -13.05 -25.70 0.52
N LEU A 4 -13.14 -25.07 1.70
CA LEU A 4 -13.25 -23.62 1.84
C LEU A 4 -11.93 -22.91 1.51
N ILE A 5 -10.80 -23.51 1.90
CA ILE A 5 -9.44 -23.01 1.59
C ILE A 5 -9.18 -23.11 0.07
N ARG A 6 -9.54 -24.23 -0.57
CA ARG A 6 -9.39 -24.38 -2.02
C ARG A 6 -10.26 -23.39 -2.82
N ASN A 7 -11.42 -23.02 -2.29
CA ASN A 7 -12.31 -22.06 -2.94
C ASN A 7 -11.83 -20.60 -2.78
N SER A 8 -11.21 -20.25 -1.64
CA SER A 8 -10.63 -18.92 -1.45
C SER A 8 -9.39 -18.70 -2.33
N GLU A 9 -8.55 -19.72 -2.50
CA GLU A 9 -7.39 -19.66 -3.39
C GLU A 9 -7.79 -19.49 -4.85
N LYS A 10 -8.74 -20.30 -5.36
CA LYS A 10 -9.22 -20.14 -6.74
C LYS A 10 -9.82 -18.75 -6.99
N ARG A 11 -10.55 -18.21 -6.02
CA ARG A 11 -11.11 -16.86 -6.11
C ARG A 11 -10.01 -15.80 -6.15
N PHE A 12 -8.97 -15.94 -5.33
CA PHE A 12 -7.82 -15.04 -5.32
C PHE A 12 -7.11 -15.02 -6.68
N HIS A 13 -6.79 -16.19 -7.25
CA HIS A 13 -6.14 -16.28 -8.57
C HIS A 13 -6.97 -15.61 -9.66
N LYS A 14 -8.29 -15.87 -9.70
CA LYS A 14 -9.19 -15.23 -10.65
C LYS A 14 -9.25 -13.71 -10.49
N GLN A 15 -9.18 -13.20 -9.26
CA GLN A 15 -9.15 -11.76 -9.00
C GLN A 15 -7.82 -11.14 -9.45
N LEU A 16 -6.71 -11.86 -9.25
CA LEU A 16 -5.39 -11.44 -9.67
C LEU A 16 -5.28 -11.37 -11.21
N GLU A 17 -5.68 -12.43 -11.92
CA GLU A 17 -5.72 -12.46 -13.39
C GLU A 17 -6.55 -11.30 -13.96
N LYS A 18 -7.70 -11.02 -13.34
CA LYS A 18 -8.56 -9.90 -13.77
C LYS A 18 -7.87 -8.53 -13.60
N ALA A 19 -7.16 -8.35 -12.49
CA ALA A 19 -6.41 -7.14 -12.22
C ALA A 19 -5.26 -6.95 -13.22
N GLU A 20 -4.55 -8.01 -13.54
CA GLU A 20 -3.48 -8.01 -14.56
C GLU A 20 -4.00 -7.64 -15.94
N VAL A 21 -5.11 -8.24 -16.37
CA VAL A 21 -5.73 -7.94 -17.67
C VAL A 21 -6.14 -6.46 -17.74
N ARG A 22 -6.69 -5.90 -16.66
CA ARG A 22 -7.09 -4.47 -16.63
C ARG A 22 -5.89 -3.55 -16.62
N HIS A 23 -4.85 -3.88 -15.86
CA HIS A 23 -3.60 -3.13 -15.83
C HIS A 23 -2.94 -3.09 -17.21
N ALA A 24 -2.81 -4.25 -17.86
CA ALA A 24 -2.29 -4.36 -19.22
C ALA A 24 -3.12 -3.54 -20.22
N ALA A 25 -4.45 -3.64 -20.15
CA ALA A 25 -5.33 -2.86 -21.01
C ALA A 25 -5.21 -1.35 -20.77
N ALA A 26 -5.00 -0.90 -19.52
CA ALA A 26 -4.77 0.51 -19.21
C ALA A 26 -3.46 1.01 -19.84
N LEU A 27 -2.37 0.22 -19.76
CA LEU A 27 -1.10 0.52 -20.44
C LEU A 27 -1.27 0.60 -21.96
N GLU A 28 -1.91 -0.39 -22.58
CA GLU A 28 -2.14 -0.44 -24.03
C GLU A 28 -2.96 0.76 -24.54
N LEU A 29 -3.92 1.22 -23.74
CA LEU A 29 -4.77 2.38 -24.04
C LEU A 29 -4.11 3.73 -23.68
N GLY A 30 -2.89 3.73 -23.13
CA GLY A 30 -2.22 4.95 -22.67
C GLY A 30 -2.95 5.66 -21.53
N ARG A 31 -3.70 4.92 -20.71
CA ARG A 31 -4.39 5.44 -19.52
C ARG A 31 -3.43 5.59 -18.37
N VAL A 32 -2.66 6.66 -18.45
CA VAL A 32 -1.61 7.00 -17.50
C VAL A 32 -1.78 8.43 -17.01
N SER A 33 -1.32 8.68 -15.78
CA SER A 33 -1.23 10.01 -15.21
C SER A 33 -0.29 10.92 -16.03
N LEU A 34 -0.22 12.19 -15.65
CA LEU A 34 0.84 13.07 -16.11
C LEU A 34 2.23 12.53 -15.71
N PRO A 35 3.30 12.88 -16.45
CA PRO A 35 4.67 12.67 -16.02
C PRO A 35 4.96 13.36 -14.68
N ILE A 36 5.91 12.83 -13.90
CA ILE A 36 6.26 13.32 -12.56
C ILE A 36 6.45 14.85 -12.53
N ALA A 37 7.27 15.39 -13.44
CA ALA A 37 7.61 16.82 -13.50
C ALA A 37 6.43 17.75 -13.83
N GLU A 38 5.31 17.22 -14.32
CA GLU A 38 4.11 17.97 -14.67
C GLU A 38 2.95 17.68 -13.70
N GLY A 39 2.98 16.54 -13.03
CA GLY A 39 1.93 16.06 -12.14
C GLY A 39 2.18 16.36 -10.67
N LYS A 40 1.15 16.06 -9.88
CA LYS A 40 1.11 16.28 -8.43
C LYS A 40 1.50 15.01 -7.69
N LEU A 41 2.13 15.19 -6.54
CA LEU A 41 2.24 14.15 -5.52
C LEU A 41 1.09 14.29 -4.53
N ALA A 42 0.33 13.21 -4.34
CA ALA A 42 -0.66 13.13 -3.26
C ALA A 42 -0.05 12.40 -2.06
N ILE A 43 0.04 13.07 -0.90
CA ILE A 43 0.49 12.47 0.35
C ILE A 43 -0.72 12.32 1.27
N MET A 44 -1.07 11.09 1.61
CA MET A 44 -2.21 10.79 2.44
C MET A 44 -1.74 10.16 3.74
N HIS A 45 -2.17 10.72 4.87
CA HIS A 45 -1.89 10.12 6.18
C HIS A 45 -3.17 9.66 6.87
N SER A 46 -3.09 8.56 7.61
CA SER A 46 -4.22 8.07 8.39
C SER A 46 -4.20 8.59 9.83
N PHE A 47 -5.36 8.59 10.46
CA PHE A 47 -5.54 8.73 11.91
C PHE A 47 -5.97 7.41 12.55
N GLY A 48 -5.84 6.29 11.83
CA GLY A 48 -6.12 4.97 12.38
C GLY A 48 -5.04 4.58 13.36
N THR A 49 -5.30 4.64 14.66
CA THR A 49 -4.33 4.33 15.71
C THR A 49 -4.39 2.87 16.15
N THR A 50 -3.29 2.33 16.64
CA THR A 50 -3.23 0.97 17.20
C THR A 50 -2.91 1.00 18.69
N ILE A 51 -3.54 0.11 19.45
CA ILE A 51 -3.24 -0.08 20.88
C ILE A 51 -1.90 -0.78 21.10
N ASN A 52 -1.35 -1.40 20.05
CA ASN A 52 -0.07 -2.09 20.10
C ASN A 52 1.13 -1.16 19.91
N SER A 53 0.89 0.14 19.65
CA SER A 53 1.96 1.12 19.52
C SER A 53 2.37 1.60 20.90
N GLN A 54 3.65 1.91 21.06
CA GLN A 54 4.19 2.51 22.29
C GLN A 54 3.74 3.97 22.49
N TYR A 55 3.17 4.60 21.45
CA TYR A 55 2.71 5.99 21.46
C TYR A 55 1.22 6.08 21.76
N SER A 56 0.82 7.16 22.44
CA SER A 56 -0.59 7.48 22.65
C SER A 56 -1.32 7.66 21.31
N PRO A 57 -2.65 7.46 21.23
CA PRO A 57 -3.40 7.72 20.01
C PRO A 57 -3.20 9.14 19.45
N GLU A 58 -3.10 10.13 20.32
CA GLU A 58 -2.84 11.53 19.96
C GLU A 58 -1.43 11.71 19.38
N ASP A 59 -0.43 11.07 19.98
CA ASP A 59 0.95 11.12 19.49
C ASP A 59 1.10 10.41 18.14
N GLN A 60 0.47 9.24 17.95
CA GLN A 60 0.48 8.53 16.66
C GLN A 60 -0.06 9.43 15.54
N LYS A 61 -1.19 10.13 15.77
CA LYS A 61 -1.76 11.06 14.77
C LYS A 61 -0.83 12.22 14.47
N ARG A 62 -0.19 12.78 15.50
CA ARG A 62 0.77 13.88 15.35
C ARG A 62 2.00 13.41 14.57
N ILE A 63 2.51 12.23 14.89
CA ILE A 63 3.65 11.60 14.23
C ILE A 63 3.37 11.39 12.74
N PHE A 64 2.23 10.79 12.37
CA PHE A 64 1.90 10.56 10.95
C PHE A 64 1.71 11.85 10.17
N LYS A 65 1.15 12.88 10.82
CA LYS A 65 1.07 14.20 10.21
C LYS A 65 2.47 14.80 9.99
N GLN A 66 3.34 14.74 11.00
CA GLN A 66 4.71 15.25 10.91
C GLN A 66 5.49 14.51 9.82
N GLU A 67 5.35 13.19 9.74
CA GLU A 67 5.94 12.36 8.71
C GLU A 67 5.46 12.76 7.30
N ALA A 68 4.16 12.98 7.12
CA ALA A 68 3.62 13.46 5.85
C ALA A 68 4.18 14.85 5.47
N GLU A 69 4.31 15.76 6.43
CA GLU A 69 4.91 17.09 6.24
C GLU A 69 6.41 16.99 5.91
N MET A 70 7.15 16.08 6.55
CA MET A 70 8.56 15.83 6.27
C MET A 70 8.77 15.24 4.87
N VAL A 71 7.98 14.25 4.48
CA VAL A 71 8.01 13.68 3.12
C VAL A 71 7.64 14.74 2.07
N ALA A 72 6.66 15.58 2.36
CA ALA A 72 6.29 16.69 1.48
C ALA A 72 7.42 17.72 1.31
N ALA A 73 8.32 17.82 2.29
CA ALA A 73 9.47 18.71 2.27
C ALA A 73 10.78 18.02 1.84
N SER A 74 10.76 16.70 1.60
CA SER A 74 11.94 15.91 1.26
C SER A 74 12.24 15.92 -0.24
N GLU A 75 13.08 15.01 -0.72
CA GLU A 75 13.50 14.90 -2.11
C GLU A 75 12.33 14.83 -3.12
N PHE A 76 11.18 14.26 -2.72
CA PHE A 76 10.00 14.20 -3.57
C PHE A 76 9.45 15.60 -3.91
N ALA A 77 9.60 16.58 -3.02
CA ALA A 77 9.10 17.95 -3.21
C ALA A 77 9.63 18.60 -4.49
N SER A 78 10.86 18.24 -4.88
CA SER A 78 11.54 18.80 -6.06
C SER A 78 11.28 18.03 -7.35
N GLN A 79 10.71 16.83 -7.25
CA GLN A 79 10.46 15.96 -8.41
C GLN A 79 9.12 16.28 -9.07
N TYR A 80 8.09 16.55 -8.26
CA TYR A 80 6.72 16.81 -8.74
C TYR A 80 6.46 18.29 -8.95
N ALA A 81 5.49 18.62 -9.80
CA ALA A 81 5.09 20.01 -10.05
C ALA A 81 4.44 20.66 -8.82
N ASP A 82 3.73 19.87 -8.02
CA ASP A 82 3.06 20.29 -6.79
C ASP A 82 2.91 19.10 -5.83
N THR A 83 2.70 19.38 -4.55
CA THR A 83 2.47 18.38 -3.51
C THR A 83 1.24 18.72 -2.69
N GLN A 84 0.28 17.79 -2.64
CA GLN A 84 -0.94 17.92 -1.86
C GLN A 84 -0.91 16.96 -0.67
N ILE A 85 -0.99 17.49 0.55
CA ILE A 85 -1.18 16.70 1.77
C ILE A 85 -2.66 16.59 2.09
N LEU A 86 -3.15 15.36 2.22
CA LEU A 86 -4.53 15.02 2.52
C LEU A 86 -4.60 14.38 3.91
N PRO A 87 -5.11 15.11 4.92
CA PRO A 87 -5.03 14.68 6.32
C PRO A 87 -6.04 13.59 6.71
N VAL A 88 -6.98 13.26 5.82
CA VAL A 88 -8.06 12.31 6.07
C VAL A 88 -8.11 11.31 4.93
N ALA A 89 -7.33 10.24 5.04
CA ALA A 89 -7.47 9.12 4.13
C ALA A 89 -8.78 8.36 4.40
N ASN A 90 -9.86 8.80 3.76
CA ASN A 90 -11.07 8.01 3.60
C ASN A 90 -11.08 7.34 2.20
N GLY A 91 -11.95 6.35 2.02
CA GLY A 91 -11.98 5.59 0.77
C GLY A 91 -12.35 6.41 -0.46
N MET A 92 -13.14 7.47 -0.29
CA MET A 92 -13.54 8.35 -1.38
C MET A 92 -12.36 9.21 -1.86
N ASP A 93 -11.59 9.78 -0.94
CA ASP A 93 -10.40 10.57 -1.27
C ASP A 93 -9.32 9.69 -1.91
N MET A 94 -9.13 8.46 -1.41
CA MET A 94 -8.25 7.47 -2.04
C MET A 94 -8.68 7.19 -3.49
N ASP A 95 -9.96 6.92 -3.70
CA ASP A 95 -10.50 6.66 -5.03
C ASP A 95 -10.33 7.88 -5.96
N PHE A 96 -10.56 9.10 -5.47
CA PHE A 96 -10.36 10.33 -6.24
C PHE A 96 -8.90 10.50 -6.67
N MET A 97 -7.94 10.34 -5.76
CA MET A 97 -6.52 10.49 -6.08
C MET A 97 -6.05 9.42 -7.07
N LEU A 98 -6.55 8.19 -6.95
CA LEU A 98 -6.22 7.10 -7.86
C LEU A 98 -6.82 7.30 -9.27
N MET A 99 -7.98 7.95 -9.37
CA MET A 99 -8.62 8.28 -10.65
C MET A 99 -8.08 9.55 -11.30
N ASP A 100 -7.50 10.46 -10.53
CA ASP A 100 -7.04 11.75 -11.04
C ASP A 100 -5.79 11.59 -11.91
N ARG A 101 -5.88 12.07 -13.15
CA ARG A 101 -4.77 12.05 -14.10
C ARG A 101 -3.65 13.02 -13.72
N GLU A 102 -3.97 14.10 -13.01
CA GLU A 102 -2.96 15.07 -12.55
C GLU A 102 -2.13 14.53 -11.40
N VAL A 103 -2.67 13.60 -10.60
CA VAL A 103 -1.90 12.91 -9.55
C VAL A 103 -0.97 11.90 -10.21
N ALA A 104 0.32 12.22 -10.26
CA ALA A 104 1.35 11.40 -10.87
C ALA A 104 1.94 10.37 -9.91
N GLY A 105 1.93 10.65 -8.60
CA GLY A 105 2.45 9.76 -7.57
C GLY A 105 1.67 9.87 -6.27
N MET A 106 1.82 8.88 -5.41
CA MET A 106 1.15 8.81 -4.12
C MET A 106 2.08 8.32 -3.01
N VAL A 107 1.97 8.92 -1.83
CA VAL A 107 2.59 8.41 -0.60
C VAL A 107 1.52 8.18 0.45
N LEU A 108 1.54 7.00 1.07
CA LEU A 108 0.65 6.65 2.17
C LEU A 108 1.45 6.58 3.46
N VAL A 109 1.02 7.33 4.48
CA VAL A 109 1.68 7.41 5.78
C VAL A 109 0.76 6.92 6.89
N GLY A 110 1.22 5.95 7.67
CA GLY A 110 0.53 5.49 8.87
C GLY A 110 0.48 3.99 9.01
N HIS A 111 -0.54 3.50 9.71
CA HIS A 111 -0.68 2.06 9.95
C HIS A 111 -1.18 1.30 8.72
N GLY A 112 -0.75 0.05 8.58
CA GLY A 112 -1.14 -0.81 7.48
C GLY A 112 -0.36 -2.11 7.44
N THR A 113 -0.56 -2.81 6.34
CA THR A 113 0.23 -3.96 5.90
C THR A 113 0.71 -3.64 4.49
N ILE A 114 1.57 -4.50 3.93
CA ILE A 114 1.99 -4.29 2.53
C ILE A 114 0.80 -4.33 1.56
N ALA A 115 -0.28 -5.06 1.89
CA ALA A 115 -1.44 -5.23 1.01
C ALA A 115 -2.62 -4.32 1.32
N ALA A 116 -2.57 -3.59 2.44
CA ALA A 116 -3.68 -2.76 2.88
C ALA A 116 -3.23 -1.57 3.72
N PHE A 117 -3.81 -0.41 3.43
CA PHE A 117 -3.64 0.79 4.23
C PHE A 117 -4.76 0.90 5.25
N ARG A 118 -4.44 1.21 6.51
CA ARG A 118 -5.45 1.43 7.55
C ARG A 118 -5.96 2.86 7.45
N MET A 119 -7.19 3.00 6.98
CA MET A 119 -7.90 4.26 6.91
C MET A 119 -8.44 4.68 8.28
N ASN A 120 -9.04 5.87 8.31
CA ASN A 120 -9.81 6.32 9.46
C ASN A 120 -10.97 5.36 9.78
N GLU A 121 -11.44 5.40 11.03
CA GLU A 121 -12.53 4.54 11.54
C GLU A 121 -12.19 3.03 11.58
N GLY A 122 -10.92 2.66 11.46
CA GLY A 122 -10.49 1.25 11.52
C GLY A 122 -10.79 0.45 10.26
N LYS A 123 -11.20 1.10 9.16
CA LYS A 123 -11.38 0.46 7.85
C LYS A 123 -10.02 0.25 7.17
N TYR A 124 -9.95 -0.73 6.28
CA TYR A 124 -8.76 -1.00 5.46
C TYR A 124 -9.06 -0.72 3.99
N TYR A 125 -8.10 -0.10 3.30
CA TYR A 125 -8.09 0.08 1.86
C TYR A 125 -7.07 -0.86 1.26
N ASN A 126 -7.52 -1.89 0.54
CA ASN A 126 -6.66 -2.95 0.04
C ASN A 126 -6.36 -2.82 -1.46
N TRP A 127 -5.47 -3.68 -1.96
CA TRP A 127 -5.09 -3.73 -3.38
C TRP A 127 -6.29 -3.89 -4.34
N GLN A 128 -7.39 -4.53 -3.91
CA GLN A 128 -8.59 -4.70 -4.73
C GLN A 128 -9.44 -3.43 -4.79
N ASN A 129 -9.40 -2.62 -3.74
CA ASN A 129 -9.95 -1.28 -3.77
C ASN A 129 -9.13 -0.41 -4.73
N ALA A 130 -7.80 -0.41 -4.55
CA ALA A 130 -6.88 0.39 -5.35
C ALA A 130 -6.97 0.05 -6.84
N GLU A 131 -6.94 -1.24 -7.20
CA GLU A 131 -7.09 -1.72 -8.57
C GLU A 131 -8.40 -1.27 -9.21
N ARG A 132 -9.51 -1.34 -8.47
CA ARG A 132 -10.82 -0.94 -8.99
C ARG A 132 -10.91 0.57 -9.22
N ALA A 133 -10.21 1.35 -8.40
CA ALA A 133 -10.19 2.81 -8.50
C ALA A 133 -9.19 3.32 -9.54
N SER A 134 -8.08 2.60 -9.77
CA SER A 134 -6.98 2.99 -10.65
C SER A 134 -7.38 2.90 -12.13
N LYS A 135 -8.04 3.95 -12.62
CA LYS A 135 -8.39 4.11 -14.05
C LYS A 135 -7.21 4.62 -14.87
N GLU A 136 -6.37 5.44 -14.25
CA GLU A 136 -5.17 6.04 -14.82
C GLU A 136 -3.97 5.54 -14.00
N LEU A 137 -3.06 4.81 -14.65
CA LEU A 137 -1.87 4.28 -13.98
C LEU A 137 -0.89 5.40 -13.67
N LYS A 138 -0.35 5.39 -12.46
CA LYS A 138 0.58 6.40 -11.97
C LYS A 138 1.96 6.21 -12.62
N LEU A 139 2.47 7.27 -13.25
CA LEU A 139 3.81 7.28 -13.84
C LEU A 139 4.91 7.56 -12.80
N GLY A 140 4.55 8.16 -11.67
CA GLY A 140 5.42 8.37 -10.53
C GLY A 140 5.42 7.22 -9.53
N HIS A 141 5.88 7.53 -8.32
CA HIS A 141 6.04 6.57 -7.23
C HIS A 141 4.73 6.31 -6.51
N PHE A 142 4.53 5.07 -6.07
CA PHE A 142 3.53 4.68 -5.08
C PHE A 142 4.25 4.15 -3.85
N VAL A 143 4.33 4.97 -2.80
CA VAL A 143 5.14 4.70 -1.62
C VAL A 143 4.25 4.34 -0.43
N GLN A 144 4.48 3.19 0.18
CA GLN A 144 3.81 2.77 1.41
C GLN A 144 4.75 2.95 2.60
N ARG A 145 4.57 4.07 3.31
CA ARG A 145 5.23 4.36 4.59
C ARG A 145 4.40 3.77 5.74
N THR A 146 4.23 2.45 5.65
CA THR A 146 3.46 1.61 6.58
C THR A 146 4.26 0.35 6.90
N CYS A 147 3.87 -0.41 7.93
CA CYS A 147 4.44 -1.73 8.18
C CYS A 147 4.36 -2.62 6.91
N GLY A 148 5.48 -3.17 6.45
CA GLY A 148 5.52 -3.98 5.24
C GLY A 148 5.22 -5.47 5.45
N GLN A 149 4.55 -5.82 6.55
CA GLN A 149 4.19 -7.20 6.85
C GLN A 149 3.14 -7.75 5.87
N PHE A 150 3.26 -9.03 5.53
CA PHE A 150 2.25 -9.77 4.75
C PHE A 150 1.26 -10.45 5.70
N THR A 151 -0.02 -10.07 5.63
CA THR A 151 -1.10 -10.72 6.38
C THR A 151 -1.92 -11.66 5.49
N VAL A 152 -2.33 -12.82 6.02
CA VAL A 152 -3.24 -13.76 5.35
C VAL A 152 -4.63 -13.12 5.18
N PRO A 153 -5.36 -13.34 4.07
CA PRO A 153 -5.04 -14.16 2.89
C PRO A 153 -4.63 -13.38 1.63
N GLN A 154 -4.34 -12.08 1.71
CA GLN A 154 -4.17 -11.23 0.52
C GLN A 154 -2.79 -10.57 0.50
N PRO A 155 -1.80 -11.13 -0.21
CA PRO A 155 -0.40 -10.72 -0.13
C PRO A 155 0.03 -9.87 -1.34
N VAL A 156 -0.90 -9.19 -2.01
CA VAL A 156 -0.54 -8.32 -3.14
C VAL A 156 -0.23 -6.94 -2.57
N PRO A 157 0.99 -6.40 -2.76
CA PRO A 157 1.30 -5.03 -2.40
C PRO A 157 0.25 -4.05 -2.93
N LEU A 158 -0.12 -3.06 -2.14
CA LEU A 158 -1.23 -2.16 -2.45
C LEU A 158 -1.02 -1.42 -3.78
N GLY A 159 0.23 -1.04 -4.07
CA GLY A 159 0.61 -0.30 -5.27
C GLY A 159 0.71 -1.12 -6.56
N THR A 160 0.66 -2.46 -6.50
CA THR A 160 0.99 -3.35 -7.64
C THR A 160 0.23 -3.06 -8.94
N PHE A 161 -1.02 -2.62 -8.82
CA PHE A 161 -1.89 -2.32 -9.98
C PHE A 161 -2.22 -0.83 -10.12
N VAL A 162 -1.53 0.02 -9.36
CA VAL A 162 -1.72 1.47 -9.35
C VAL A 162 -0.71 2.16 -10.28
N VAL A 163 0.51 1.66 -10.34
CA VAL A 163 1.62 2.24 -11.09
C VAL A 163 1.76 1.63 -12.49
N ALA A 164 2.26 2.39 -13.46
CA ALA A 164 2.55 1.90 -14.80
C ALA A 164 3.77 0.96 -14.80
N ASP A 165 4.86 1.41 -14.15
CA ASP A 165 6.07 0.63 -13.88
C ASP A 165 6.02 0.12 -12.44
N ARG A 166 6.04 -1.20 -12.25
CA ARG A 166 5.91 -1.81 -10.91
C ARG A 166 7.13 -1.61 -10.01
N ARG A 167 8.28 -1.23 -10.54
CA ARG A 167 9.44 -0.81 -9.72
C ARG A 167 9.14 0.45 -8.92
N ASN A 168 8.16 1.24 -9.36
CA ASN A 168 7.72 2.45 -8.66
C ASN A 168 6.84 2.16 -7.44
N CYS A 169 6.49 0.90 -7.18
CA CYS A 169 5.89 0.49 -5.92
C CYS A 169 7.00 0.35 -4.88
N ILE A 170 7.00 1.19 -3.84
CA ILE A 170 8.06 1.28 -2.84
C ILE A 170 7.47 0.98 -1.45
N ALA A 171 8.07 0.05 -0.71
CA ALA A 171 7.61 -0.32 0.63
C ALA A 171 8.71 -1.03 1.43
N PRO A 172 8.64 -1.07 2.77
CA PRO A 172 9.57 -1.79 3.63
C PRO A 172 9.22 -3.29 3.71
N VAL A 173 9.36 -4.00 2.59
CA VAL A 173 8.84 -5.36 2.39
C VAL A 173 9.29 -6.35 3.47
N GLY A 174 8.32 -6.91 4.20
CA GLY A 174 8.56 -7.91 5.25
C GLY A 174 9.10 -7.35 6.57
N ILE A 175 9.24 -6.03 6.68
CA ILE A 175 9.88 -5.35 7.83
C ILE A 175 8.86 -4.41 8.50
N PRO A 176 8.69 -4.47 9.84
CA PRO A 176 7.97 -3.44 10.57
C PRO A 176 8.82 -2.16 10.64
N ILE A 177 8.18 -1.00 10.52
CA ILE A 177 8.84 0.31 10.63
C ILE A 177 8.42 1.01 11.92
N ASP A 178 9.29 1.85 12.48
CA ASP A 178 8.94 2.69 13.63
C ASP A 178 7.95 3.78 13.21
N ASP A 179 7.00 4.10 14.09
CA ASP A 179 6.04 5.17 13.85
C ASP A 179 6.75 6.54 13.78
N ALA A 180 7.71 6.84 14.68
CA ALA A 180 8.20 8.19 14.94
C ALA A 180 9.45 8.62 14.16
N ASN A 181 10.12 7.70 13.46
CA ASN A 181 11.26 8.00 12.60
C ASN A 181 11.63 6.75 11.78
N PRO A 182 10.87 6.43 10.73
CA PRO A 182 11.16 5.25 9.93
C PRO A 182 12.50 5.41 9.20
N ASP A 183 13.35 4.39 9.23
CA ASP A 183 14.62 4.38 8.50
C ASP A 183 14.37 4.40 6.98
N GLU A 184 14.77 5.50 6.32
CA GLU A 184 14.58 5.71 4.89
C GLU A 184 15.17 4.60 4.02
N SER A 185 16.26 3.97 4.48
CA SER A 185 16.94 2.91 3.73
C SER A 185 16.09 1.63 3.60
N LEU A 186 15.03 1.49 4.40
CA LEU A 186 14.10 0.37 4.32
C LEU A 186 13.10 0.49 3.17
N PHE A 187 12.89 1.69 2.62
CA PHE A 187 11.92 1.92 1.56
C PHE A 187 12.53 1.68 0.19
N THR A 188 12.48 0.43 -0.25
CA THR A 188 12.99 0.02 -1.56
C THR A 188 11.87 -0.39 -2.50
N ALA A 189 12.18 -0.48 -3.80
CA ALA A 189 11.28 -1.05 -4.79
C ALA A 189 10.85 -2.46 -4.35
N VAL A 190 9.54 -2.71 -4.39
CA VAL A 190 8.96 -4.01 -4.05
C VAL A 190 9.26 -5.05 -5.12
N TYR A 191 9.36 -4.59 -6.37
CA TYR A 191 9.64 -5.42 -7.54
C TYR A 191 10.91 -4.91 -8.23
N GLU A 192 11.71 -5.83 -8.76
CA GLU A 192 12.90 -5.52 -9.53
C GLU A 192 12.59 -5.29 -11.02
N ASN A 193 11.43 -5.78 -11.49
CA ASN A 193 11.03 -5.76 -12.89
C ASN A 193 9.89 -4.76 -13.15
N GLU A 194 9.90 -4.14 -14.33
CA GLU A 194 8.84 -3.22 -14.80
C GLU A 194 7.51 -3.94 -14.95
N HIS A 195 7.58 -5.15 -15.51
CA HIS A 195 6.47 -6.04 -15.72
C HIS A 195 6.55 -7.20 -14.74
N VAL A 196 5.45 -7.45 -14.03
CA VAL A 196 5.34 -8.47 -12.98
C VAL A 196 4.03 -9.18 -13.24
N GLY A 197 4.09 -10.51 -13.27
CA GLY A 197 2.91 -11.36 -13.39
C GLY A 197 2.57 -12.05 -12.07
N ALA A 198 1.54 -12.88 -12.13
CA ALA A 198 0.98 -13.55 -10.96
C ALA A 198 2.02 -14.43 -10.25
N ALA A 199 2.92 -15.06 -11.02
CA ALA A 199 4.00 -15.88 -10.50
C ALA A 199 4.95 -15.07 -9.61
N ASP A 200 5.35 -13.87 -10.04
CA ASP A 200 6.25 -13.01 -9.28
C ASP A 200 5.62 -12.51 -7.98
N ILE A 201 4.32 -12.19 -8.02
CA ILE A 201 3.53 -11.79 -6.83
C ILE A 201 3.44 -12.96 -5.84
N LEU A 202 3.27 -14.17 -6.33
CA LEU A 202 3.26 -15.38 -5.51
C LEU A 202 4.64 -15.70 -4.91
N VAL A 203 5.73 -15.50 -5.65
CA VAL A 203 7.10 -15.64 -5.12
C VAL A 203 7.34 -14.63 -4.00
N LEU A 204 6.93 -13.37 -4.19
CA LEU A 204 7.04 -12.34 -3.15
C LEU A 204 6.28 -12.75 -1.88
N ARG A 205 5.05 -13.25 -2.04
CA ARG A 205 4.27 -13.81 -0.94
C ARG A 205 5.04 -14.92 -0.24
N GLU A 206 5.53 -15.92 -0.95
CA GLU A 206 6.21 -17.07 -0.34
C GLU A 206 7.47 -16.65 0.44
N LYS A 207 8.22 -15.69 -0.09
CA LYS A 207 9.46 -15.21 0.53
C LYS A 207 9.23 -14.48 1.86
N PHE A 208 8.18 -13.67 1.94
CA PHE A 208 7.96 -12.75 3.06
C PHE A 208 6.76 -13.10 3.92
N TYR A 209 5.97 -14.09 3.53
CA TYR A 209 4.95 -14.66 4.37
C TYR A 209 5.59 -15.42 5.53
N LYS A 210 5.40 -14.91 6.75
CA LYS A 210 5.62 -15.66 7.98
C LYS A 210 4.26 -16.10 8.50
N PRO A 211 3.97 -17.40 8.59
CA PRO A 211 2.84 -17.85 9.40
C PRO A 211 3.03 -17.26 10.79
N GLN A 212 2.05 -16.52 11.32
CA GLN A 212 2.05 -16.30 12.76
C GLN A 212 2.00 -17.70 13.39
N ALA A 213 3.01 -18.04 14.19
CA ALA A 213 2.86 -19.16 15.10
C ALA A 213 1.61 -18.83 15.93
N MET A 214 0.56 -19.64 15.81
CA MET A 214 -0.43 -19.70 16.86
C MET A 214 0.35 -20.16 18.08
N GLU A 215 0.73 -19.23 18.97
CA GLU A 215 1.11 -19.66 20.30
C GLU A 215 -0.09 -20.42 20.86
N PRO A 216 0.12 -21.63 21.41
CA PRO A 216 -0.95 -22.36 22.06
C PRO A 216 -1.54 -21.40 23.10
N SER A 217 -2.83 -21.09 22.95
CA SER A 217 -3.57 -20.36 23.98
C SER A 217 -3.38 -21.13 25.27
N ASP A 218 -2.71 -20.52 26.26
CA ASP A 218 -2.59 -21.09 27.58
C ASP A 218 -3.97 -21.59 28.01
N GLU A 219 -4.02 -22.89 28.29
CA GLU A 219 -5.20 -23.54 28.84
C GLU A 219 -5.70 -22.70 30.00
N ILE A 220 -6.98 -22.32 29.94
CA ILE A 220 -7.70 -21.81 31.09
C ILE A 220 -7.64 -22.93 32.13
N ALA A 221 -6.74 -22.80 33.11
CA ALA A 221 -6.77 -23.58 34.32
C ALA A 221 -8.10 -23.24 35.02
N THR A 222 -9.08 -24.11 34.86
CA THR A 222 -10.27 -24.13 35.69
C THR A 222 -9.89 -24.74 37.03
N ASP A 223 -9.87 -23.91 38.07
CA ASP A 223 -10.14 -24.34 39.45
C ASP A 223 -11.61 -24.08 39.78
#